data_AF-A0A257LZ89-F1
#
_entry.id   AF-A0A257LZ89-F1
#
_cell.length_a   1.000
_cell.length_b   1.000
_cell.length_c   1.000
_cell.angle_alpha   90.00
_cell.angle_beta   90.00
_cell.angle_gamma   90.00
#
_symmetry.space_group_name_H-M   'P 1'
#
loop_
_entity.id
_entity.type
_entity.pdbx_description
1 polymer ?
#
loop_
_entity_poly.entity_id
_entity_poly.type
_entity_poly.pdbx_seq_one_letter_code
_entity_poly.pdbx_strand_id
1 'polypeptide(L)'
;MTITTFLSHLNAHPDLLVSFALPDGGLIPAHFHVTEVGHVKKTFVDCGGTLRTLEHCLLQTWVADDVDHRLPAGKLATIFRHADRFLHDLSMPVEIEYEGALISQFPVTGADVIDGTLRFQLGTKHTDCLAKELCLPGGCALPEKEPATACCTPGGGCC
;
A
#
# COMPACT_ATOMS: atom_id res chain seq x y z
N MET A 1 -2.83 -2.09 -8.55
CA MET A 1 -3.83 -1.53 -9.49
C MET A 1 -4.03 -0.06 -9.16
N THR A 2 -4.08 0.82 -10.16
CA THR A 2 -4.32 2.26 -9.93
C THR A 2 -5.81 2.56 -9.73
N ILE A 3 -6.16 3.73 -9.20
CA ILE A 3 -7.56 4.17 -9.06
C ILE A 3 -8.26 4.17 -10.42
N THR A 4 -7.61 4.69 -11.47
CA THR A 4 -8.19 4.70 -12.84
C THR A 4 -8.59 3.31 -13.29
N THR A 5 -7.70 2.32 -13.16
CA THR A 5 -8.01 0.93 -13.55
C THR A 5 -9.09 0.33 -12.66
N PHE A 6 -9.03 0.57 -11.35
CA PHE A 6 -10.04 0.10 -10.39
C PHE A 6 -11.44 0.62 -10.73
N LEU A 7 -11.58 1.93 -10.94
CA LEU A 7 -12.84 2.55 -11.37
C LEU A 7 -13.31 2.03 -12.74
N SER A 8 -12.39 1.76 -13.67
CA SER A 8 -12.77 1.18 -14.96
C SER A 8 -13.43 -0.19 -14.81
N HIS A 9 -12.92 -1.05 -13.92
CA HIS A 9 -13.56 -2.34 -13.64
C HIS A 9 -14.93 -2.18 -13.00
N LEU A 10 -15.08 -1.26 -12.04
CA LEU A 10 -16.37 -1.02 -11.39
C LEU A 10 -17.43 -0.50 -12.38
N ASN A 11 -17.05 0.46 -13.23
CA ASN A 11 -17.95 1.08 -14.20
C ASN A 11 -18.30 0.15 -15.36
N ALA A 12 -17.45 -0.83 -15.68
CA ALA A 12 -17.74 -1.85 -16.68
C ALA A 12 -18.77 -2.88 -16.22
N HIS A 13 -18.95 -3.03 -14.90
CA HIS A 13 -19.78 -4.08 -14.29
C HIS A 13 -20.68 -3.57 -13.16
N PRO A 14 -21.45 -2.48 -13.36
CA PRO A 14 -22.11 -1.73 -12.28
C PRO A 14 -23.10 -2.58 -11.47
N ASP A 15 -23.74 -3.56 -12.10
CA ASP A 15 -24.75 -4.42 -11.50
C ASP A 15 -24.17 -5.65 -10.79
N LEU A 16 -22.89 -5.97 -11.01
CA LEU A 16 -22.24 -7.11 -10.37
C LEU A 16 -21.90 -6.79 -8.92
N LEU A 17 -21.99 -7.80 -8.07
CA LEU A 17 -21.50 -7.71 -6.69
C LEU A 17 -19.98 -7.69 -6.67
N VAL A 18 -19.42 -6.98 -5.68
CA VAL A 18 -17.98 -6.91 -5.45
C VAL A 18 -17.56 -7.96 -4.44
N SER A 19 -16.42 -8.61 -4.69
CA SER A 19 -15.72 -9.43 -3.69
C SER A 19 -14.23 -9.15 -3.70
N PHE A 20 -13.57 -9.37 -2.57
CA PHE A 20 -12.13 -9.22 -2.41
C PHE A 20 -11.52 -10.57 -2.02
N ALA A 21 -10.58 -11.06 -2.84
CA ALA A 21 -9.87 -12.30 -2.61
C ALA A 21 -8.56 -12.04 -1.87
N LEU A 22 -8.42 -12.62 -0.69
CA LEU A 22 -7.23 -12.52 0.15
C LEU A 22 -6.07 -13.32 -0.46
N PRO A 23 -4.81 -13.00 -0.11
CA PRO A 23 -3.63 -13.68 -0.65
C PRO A 23 -3.58 -15.19 -0.36
N ASP A 24 -4.25 -15.64 0.69
CA ASP A 24 -4.34 -17.05 1.10
C ASP A 24 -5.45 -17.83 0.35
N GLY A 25 -6.17 -17.17 -0.57
CA GLY A 25 -7.30 -17.73 -1.31
C GLY A 25 -8.65 -17.57 -0.61
N GLY A 26 -8.68 -17.04 0.61
CA GLY A 26 -9.92 -16.66 1.31
C GLY A 26 -10.61 -15.46 0.66
N LEU A 27 -11.80 -15.13 1.16
CA LEU A 27 -12.52 -13.91 0.77
C LEU A 27 -12.78 -13.05 1.99
N ILE A 28 -12.75 -11.73 1.82
CA ILE A 28 -13.41 -10.83 2.77
C ILE A 28 -14.91 -11.19 2.79
N PRO A 29 -15.55 -11.36 3.96
CA PRO A 29 -16.97 -11.73 4.05
C PRO A 29 -17.85 -10.83 3.19
N ALA A 30 -18.75 -11.41 2.40
CA ALA A 30 -19.51 -10.68 1.36
C ALA A 30 -20.43 -9.56 1.89
N HIS A 31 -20.70 -9.53 3.19
CA HIS A 31 -21.44 -8.48 3.89
C HIS A 31 -20.54 -7.39 4.48
N PHE A 32 -19.37 -7.18 3.89
CA PHE A 32 -18.53 -6.04 4.21
C PHE A 32 -19.17 -4.72 3.76
N HIS A 33 -18.89 -3.67 4.51
CA HIS A 33 -19.17 -2.28 4.17
C HIS A 33 -17.87 -1.59 3.84
N VAL A 34 -17.90 -0.64 2.89
CA VAL A 34 -16.81 0.34 2.74
C VAL A 34 -17.17 1.54 3.60
N THR A 35 -16.39 1.76 4.65
CA THR A 35 -16.65 2.82 5.64
C THR A 35 -15.81 4.07 5.36
N GLU A 36 -14.66 3.91 4.71
CA GLU A 36 -13.75 5.01 4.39
C GLU A 36 -13.15 4.83 3.00
N VAL A 37 -12.94 5.96 2.31
CA VAL A 37 -12.05 6.09 1.16
C VAL A 37 -11.06 7.18 1.53
N GLY A 38 -9.78 6.85 1.62
CA GLY A 38 -8.74 7.75 2.11
C GLY A 38 -7.63 7.97 1.11
N HIS A 39 -7.11 9.21 1.02
CA HIS A 39 -5.80 9.48 0.45
C HIS A 39 -4.76 9.39 1.57
N VAL A 40 -3.96 8.32 1.55
CA VAL A 40 -2.91 8.10 2.55
C VAL A 40 -1.57 8.51 1.97
N LYS A 41 -0.93 9.48 2.62
CA LYS A 41 0.43 9.94 2.32
C LYS A 41 1.34 9.69 3.49
N LYS A 42 2.39 8.89 3.28
CA LYS A 42 3.41 8.57 4.28
C LYS A 42 4.74 9.16 3.85
N THR A 43 5.21 10.13 4.62
CA THR A 43 6.57 10.66 4.52
C THR A 43 7.42 10.05 5.63
N PHE A 44 8.59 9.51 5.28
CA PHE A 44 9.46 8.84 6.24
C PHE A 44 10.92 8.93 5.83
N VAL A 45 11.82 8.66 6.77
CA VAL A 45 13.25 8.54 6.53
C VAL A 45 13.64 7.06 6.60
N ASP A 46 14.45 6.58 5.65
CA ASP A 46 15.01 5.23 5.73
C ASP A 46 16.27 5.19 6.63
N CYS A 47 16.79 3.98 6.88
CA CYS A 47 17.99 3.81 7.72
C CYS A 47 19.24 4.55 7.18
N GLY A 48 19.26 4.89 5.89
CA GLY A 48 20.33 5.65 5.26
C GLY A 48 20.15 7.16 5.31
N GLY A 49 19.09 7.66 5.97
CA GLY A 49 18.79 9.08 6.06
C GLY A 49 18.05 9.65 4.85
N THR A 50 17.64 8.82 3.88
CA THR A 50 16.93 9.30 2.69
C THR A 50 15.47 9.58 3.01
N LEU A 51 15.02 10.81 2.76
CA LEU A 51 13.61 11.19 2.84
C LEU A 51 12.83 10.55 1.68
N ARG A 52 11.71 9.90 2.01
CA ARG A 52 10.84 9.19 1.06
C ARG A 52 9.39 9.54 1.30
N THR A 53 8.60 9.44 0.23
CA THR A 53 7.16 9.62 0.26
C THR A 53 6.49 8.45 -0.46
N LEU A 54 5.44 7.90 0.13
CA LEU A 54 4.55 6.92 -0.49
C LEU A 54 3.12 7.43 -0.41
N GLU A 55 2.36 7.23 -1.48
CA GLU A 55 0.96 7.63 -1.58
C GLU A 55 0.12 6.47 -2.12
N HIS A 56 -1.07 6.28 -1.54
CA HIS A 56 -2.04 5.28 -1.97
C HIS A 56 -3.46 5.72 -1.60
N CYS A 57 -4.44 5.18 -2.32
CA CYS A 57 -5.85 5.24 -1.94
C CYS A 57 -6.19 4.02 -1.07
N LEU A 58 -6.68 4.25 0.14
CA LEU A 58 -7.02 3.20 1.09
C LEU A 58 -8.53 3.10 1.26
N LEU A 59 -9.08 1.90 1.08
CA LEU A 59 -10.49 1.61 1.37
C LEU A 59 -10.58 0.80 2.65
N GLN A 60 -11.20 1.36 3.69
CA GLN A 60 -11.50 0.60 4.90
C GLN A 60 -12.74 -0.25 4.69
N THR A 61 -12.57 -1.56 4.87
CA THR A 61 -13.68 -2.51 4.93
C THR A 61 -14.03 -2.83 6.38
N TRP A 62 -15.33 -2.93 6.67
CA TRP A 62 -15.83 -3.31 7.98
C TRP A 62 -16.92 -4.37 7.81
N VAL A 63 -16.81 -5.48 8.55
CA VAL A 63 -17.76 -6.58 8.50
C VAL A 63 -18.72 -6.44 9.68
N ALA A 64 -19.99 -6.22 9.37
CA ALA A 64 -21.04 -6.00 10.35
C ALA A 64 -21.94 -7.24 10.50
N ASP A 65 -22.86 -7.24 11.46
CA ASP A 65 -23.77 -8.36 11.69
C ASP A 65 -24.93 -8.44 10.67
N ASP A 66 -25.05 -7.50 9.73
CA ASP A 66 -26.08 -7.49 8.68
C ASP A 66 -25.69 -8.38 7.48
N VAL A 67 -25.75 -9.69 7.69
CA VAL A 67 -25.27 -10.72 6.75
C VAL A 67 -25.91 -10.72 5.35
N ASP A 68 -27.01 -10.00 5.15
CA ASP A 68 -27.68 -9.83 3.85
C ASP A 68 -27.07 -8.69 3.01
N HIS A 69 -26.24 -7.83 3.61
CA HIS A 69 -25.60 -6.73 2.91
C HIS A 69 -24.76 -7.24 1.74
N ARG A 70 -24.89 -6.63 0.55
CA ARG A 70 -23.99 -6.86 -0.57
C ARG A 70 -23.67 -5.51 -1.20
N LEU A 71 -22.44 -5.35 -1.69
CA LEU A 71 -21.99 -4.14 -2.33
C LEU A 71 -21.92 -4.31 -3.86
N PRO A 72 -22.85 -3.72 -4.63
CA PRO A 72 -22.73 -3.65 -6.08
C PRO A 72 -21.58 -2.72 -6.50
N ALA A 73 -20.93 -3.04 -7.63
CA ALA A 73 -19.81 -2.28 -8.14
C ALA A 73 -20.17 -0.81 -8.47
N GLY A 74 -21.37 -0.56 -8.99
CA GLY A 74 -21.85 0.79 -9.27
C GLY A 74 -22.04 1.63 -8.00
N LYS A 75 -22.40 0.99 -6.88
CA LYS A 75 -22.46 1.65 -5.57
C LYS A 75 -21.06 1.99 -5.08
N LEU A 76 -20.09 1.08 -5.22
CA LEU A 76 -18.69 1.37 -4.88
C LEU A 76 -18.09 2.49 -5.75
N ALA A 77 -18.37 2.51 -7.05
CA ALA A 77 -17.97 3.61 -7.92
C ALA A 77 -18.59 4.95 -7.48
N THR A 78 -19.84 4.92 -6.99
CA THR A 78 -20.51 6.10 -6.42
C THR A 78 -19.82 6.60 -5.15
N ILE A 79 -19.36 5.68 -4.27
CA ILE A 79 -18.59 6.03 -3.08
C ILE A 79 -17.30 6.77 -3.48
N PHE A 80 -16.58 6.32 -4.51
CA PHE A 80 -15.40 7.02 -5.03
C PHE A 80 -15.70 8.43 -5.54
N ARG A 81 -16.87 8.67 -6.16
CA ARG A 81 -17.24 10.03 -6.58
C ARG A 81 -17.34 11.02 -5.41
N HIS A 82 -17.63 10.56 -4.20
CA HIS A 82 -17.58 11.42 -3.01
C HIS A 82 -16.15 11.81 -2.64
N ALA A 83 -15.17 10.98 -2.98
CA ALA A 83 -13.74 11.17 -2.72
C ALA A 83 -13.01 12.02 -3.78
N ASP A 84 -13.64 12.31 -4.94
CA ASP A 84 -13.10 13.19 -6.00
C ASP A 84 -12.65 14.58 -5.49
N ARG A 85 -13.18 15.00 -4.33
CA ARG A 85 -12.84 16.26 -3.66
C ARG A 85 -11.38 16.32 -3.19
N PHE A 86 -10.74 15.18 -2.98
CA PHE A 86 -9.36 15.08 -2.50
C PHE A 86 -8.50 14.04 -3.22
N LEU A 87 -9.10 13.05 -3.91
CA LEU A 87 -8.38 12.11 -4.76
C LEU A 87 -8.03 12.73 -6.12
N HIS A 88 -7.05 13.64 -6.12
CA HIS A 88 -6.64 14.37 -7.33
C HIS A 88 -5.75 13.54 -8.28
N ASP A 89 -4.97 12.60 -7.75
CA ASP A 89 -4.12 11.72 -8.55
C ASP A 89 -4.73 10.32 -8.67
N LEU A 90 -5.34 10.03 -9.82
CA LEU A 90 -5.96 8.73 -10.09
C LEU A 90 -4.94 7.64 -10.51
N SER A 91 -3.65 7.98 -10.61
CA SER A 91 -2.58 7.01 -10.84
C SER A 91 -2.14 6.29 -9.55
N MET A 92 -2.55 6.78 -8.38
CA MET A 92 -2.25 6.16 -7.10
C MET A 92 -2.74 4.70 -7.03
N PRO A 93 -1.97 3.80 -6.40
CA PRO A 93 -2.43 2.44 -6.16
C PRO A 93 -3.59 2.40 -5.16
N VAL A 94 -4.51 1.46 -5.36
CA VAL A 94 -5.61 1.17 -4.44
C VAL A 94 -5.20 0.04 -3.48
N GLU A 95 -5.46 0.24 -2.20
CA GLU A 95 -5.30 -0.73 -1.14
C GLU A 95 -6.62 -0.93 -0.39
N ILE A 96 -6.84 -2.15 0.11
CA ILE A 96 -7.98 -2.51 0.95
C ILE A 96 -7.47 -2.74 2.37
N GLU A 97 -8.03 -2.03 3.33
CA GLU A 97 -7.84 -2.31 4.75
C GLU A 97 -8.94 -3.24 5.22
N TYR A 98 -8.54 -4.32 5.90
CA TYR A 98 -9.45 -5.33 6.43
C TYR A 98 -8.95 -5.82 7.78
N GLU A 99 -9.88 -5.91 8.74
CA GLU A 99 -9.64 -6.48 10.06
C GLU A 99 -10.05 -7.97 10.07
N GLY A 100 -9.05 -8.84 9.92
CA GLY A 100 -9.19 -10.27 10.19
C GLY A 100 -8.81 -10.56 11.63
N ALA A 101 -7.72 -11.31 11.82
CA ALA A 101 -7.09 -11.42 13.15
C ALA A 101 -6.34 -10.14 13.57
N LEU A 102 -5.93 -9.34 12.58
CA LEU A 102 -5.22 -8.07 12.72
C LEU A 102 -5.71 -7.13 11.61
N ILE A 103 -5.70 -5.83 11.87
CA ILE A 103 -5.89 -4.83 10.83
C ILE A 103 -4.72 -4.92 9.85
N SER A 104 -5.05 -5.19 8.59
CA SER A 104 -4.08 -5.43 7.52
C SER A 104 -4.46 -4.65 6.28
N GLN A 105 -3.46 -4.13 5.56
CA GLN A 105 -3.64 -3.41 4.31
C GLN A 105 -3.11 -4.24 3.15
N PHE A 106 -3.93 -4.40 2.11
CA PHE A 106 -3.63 -5.24 0.97
C PHE A 106 -3.72 -4.45 -0.34
N PRO A 107 -2.65 -4.39 -1.17
CA PRO A 107 -2.75 -3.81 -2.50
C PRO A 107 -3.68 -4.62 -3.38
N VAL A 108 -4.51 -3.93 -4.18
CA VAL A 108 -5.29 -4.59 -5.23
C VAL A 108 -4.35 -4.92 -6.39
N THR A 109 -4.16 -6.20 -6.70
CA THR A 109 -3.22 -6.66 -7.71
C THR A 109 -3.87 -7.04 -9.03
N GLY A 110 -5.17 -7.36 -9.02
CA GLY A 110 -5.92 -7.75 -10.22
C GLY A 110 -7.43 -7.58 -10.05
N ALA A 111 -8.17 -7.82 -11.14
CA ALA A 111 -9.61 -8.00 -11.09
C ALA A 111 -10.09 -8.95 -12.20
N ASP A 112 -11.04 -9.82 -11.88
CA ASP A 112 -11.70 -10.73 -12.82
C ASP A 112 -13.20 -10.83 -12.50
N VAL A 113 -14.00 -11.25 -13.48
CA VAL A 113 -15.40 -11.64 -13.24
C VAL A 113 -15.47 -13.15 -13.11
N ILE A 114 -15.91 -13.63 -11.95
CA ILE A 114 -16.02 -15.06 -11.64
C ILE A 114 -17.42 -15.31 -11.08
N ASP A 115 -18.16 -16.25 -11.68
CA ASP A 115 -19.52 -16.63 -11.26
C ASP A 115 -20.47 -15.43 -11.09
N GLY A 116 -20.40 -14.47 -12.01
CA GLY A 116 -21.24 -13.25 -11.97
C GLY A 116 -20.87 -12.26 -10.85
N THR A 117 -19.68 -12.38 -10.26
CA THR A 117 -19.16 -11.46 -9.24
C THR A 117 -17.90 -10.78 -9.78
N LEU A 118 -17.79 -9.47 -9.62
CA LEU A 118 -16.54 -8.75 -9.86
C LEU A 118 -15.60 -8.99 -8.67
N ARG A 119 -14.56 -9.78 -8.86
CA ARG A 119 -13.59 -10.15 -7.83
C ARG A 119 -12.30 -9.40 -8.04
N PHE A 120 -11.88 -8.68 -7.00
CA PHE A 120 -10.57 -8.05 -6.95
C PHE A 120 -9.60 -8.96 -6.18
N GLN A 121 -8.44 -9.24 -6.76
CA GLN A 121 -7.39 -9.99 -6.08
C GLN A 121 -6.53 -9.05 -5.23
N LEU A 122 -6.29 -9.46 -3.99
CA LEU A 122 -5.46 -8.74 -3.03
C LEU A 122 -4.08 -9.39 -2.92
N GLY A 123 -3.04 -8.56 -2.85
CA GLY A 123 -1.66 -8.97 -2.65
C GLY A 123 -1.15 -8.75 -1.24
N THR A 124 0.06 -9.21 -0.94
CA THR A 124 0.75 -8.98 0.34
C THR A 124 1.64 -7.74 0.29
N LYS A 125 1.74 -7.03 1.42
CA LYS A 125 2.79 -6.04 1.66
C LYS A 125 3.93 -6.68 2.45
N HIS A 126 5.14 -6.22 2.19
CA HIS A 126 6.34 -6.68 2.89
C HIS A 126 7.07 -5.48 3.50
N THR A 127 7.52 -5.64 4.74
CA THR A 127 8.49 -4.72 5.33
C THR A 127 9.82 -4.87 4.61
N ASP A 128 10.52 -3.77 4.39
CA ASP A 128 11.84 -3.79 3.77
C ASP A 128 12.77 -2.72 4.35
N CYS A 129 14.07 -3.01 4.38
CA CYS A 129 15.09 -1.99 4.58
C CYS A 129 15.43 -1.38 3.22
N LEU A 130 15.13 -0.10 3.02
CA LEU A 130 15.37 0.58 1.74
C LEU A 130 16.83 1.04 1.56
N ALA A 131 17.68 0.84 2.56
CA ALA A 131 19.10 1.17 2.58
C ALA A 131 19.97 -0.09 2.76
N LYS A 132 19.68 -1.14 1.97
CA LYS A 132 20.28 -2.48 2.13
C LYS A 132 21.80 -2.46 2.11
N GLU A 133 22.40 -1.66 1.22
CA GLU A 133 23.85 -1.53 1.09
C GLU A 133 24.52 -0.99 2.37
N LEU A 134 23.80 -0.24 3.21
CA LEU A 134 24.33 0.28 4.47
C LEU A 134 24.09 -0.66 5.65
N CYS A 135 23.01 -1.43 5.62
CA CYS A 135 22.53 -2.19 6.78
C CYS A 135 22.81 -3.70 6.72
N LEU A 136 23.05 -4.27 5.54
CA LEU A 136 23.28 -5.71 5.39
C LEU A 136 24.78 -6.06 5.35
N PRO A 137 25.21 -7.15 6.01
CA PRO A 137 26.60 -7.61 5.93
C PRO A 137 26.98 -7.92 4.47
N GLY A 138 28.00 -7.23 3.96
CA GLY A 138 28.45 -7.36 2.57
C GLY A 138 27.93 -6.29 1.60
N GLY A 139 27.10 -5.35 2.07
CA GLY A 139 26.78 -4.12 1.33
C GLY A 139 27.98 -3.18 1.33
N CYS A 140 28.57 -2.96 0.17
CA CYS A 140 29.80 -2.20 0.05
C CYS A 140 29.51 -0.69 0.03
N ALA A 141 29.83 -0.01 1.12
CA ALA A 141 30.61 1.23 1.09
C ALA A 141 31.10 1.52 2.52
N LEU A 142 32.23 0.91 2.90
CA LEU A 142 33.10 1.59 3.86
C LEU A 142 33.39 2.97 3.25
N PRO A 143 33.12 4.11 3.92
CA PRO A 143 33.86 5.29 3.55
C PRO A 143 35.32 4.89 3.69
N GLU A 144 36.10 5.05 2.62
CA GLU A 144 37.54 5.07 2.77
C GLU A 144 37.81 6.07 3.89
N LYS A 145 38.18 5.57 5.07
CA LYS A 145 38.89 6.40 6.03
C LYS A 145 40.10 6.83 5.25
N GLU A 146 40.10 8.08 4.76
CA GLU A 146 41.35 8.72 4.40
C GLU A 146 42.31 8.40 5.53
N PRO A 147 43.50 7.83 5.25
CA PRO A 147 44.48 7.70 6.29
C PRO A 147 44.74 9.13 6.76
N ALA A 148 44.29 9.44 7.98
CA ALA A 148 44.72 10.64 8.66
C ALA A 148 46.25 10.55 8.69
N THR A 149 46.89 11.27 7.78
CA THR A 149 48.31 11.49 7.77
C THR A 149 48.58 12.40 8.96
N ALA A 150 48.62 11.78 10.15
CA ALA A 150 49.36 12.31 11.28
C ALA A 150 50.84 12.23 10.91
N CYS A 151 51.25 13.11 9.99
CA CYS A 151 52.64 13.35 9.66
C CYS A 151 53.23 14.06 10.87
N CYS A 152 53.68 13.28 11.85
CA CYS A 152 54.50 13.77 12.93
C CYS A 152 55.75 14.37 12.29
N THR A 153 55.88 15.68 12.34
CA THR A 153 57.12 16.35 11.95
C THR A 153 58.18 15.96 12.99
N PRO A 154 59.34 15.42 12.60
CA PRO A 154 60.42 15.15 13.55
C PRO A 154 60.83 16.47 14.22
N GLY A 155 60.59 16.60 15.52
CA GLY A 155 60.95 17.79 16.32
C GLY A 155 59.78 18.56 16.95
N GLY A 156 58.52 18.20 16.70
CA GLY A 156 57.36 18.82 17.35
C GLY A 156 57.01 18.13 18.67
N GLY A 157 57.44 18.70 19.80
CA GLY A 157 57.14 18.19 21.14
C GLY A 157 55.63 18.21 21.44
N CYS A 158 55.06 17.04 21.75
CA CYS A 158 53.70 16.94 22.28
C CYS A 158 53.70 17.24 23.78
N CYS A 159 52.97 18.28 24.17
CA CYS A 159 52.35 18.45 25.49
C CYS A 159 50.83 18.33 25.30
#